data_AF-A0AAJ6EVK2-F1
#
_entry.id   AF-A0AAJ6EVK2-F1
#
_cell.length_a   1.000
_cell.length_b   1.000
_cell.length_c   1.000
_cell.angle_alpha   90.00
_cell.angle_beta   90.00
_cell.angle_gamma   90.00
#
_symmetry.space_group_name_H-M   'P 1'
#
loop_
_entity.id
_entity.type
_entity.pdbx_description
1 polymer ?
#
loop_
_entity_poly.entity_id
_entity_poly.type
_entity_poly.pdbx_seq_one_letter_code
_entity_poly.pdbx_strand_id
1 'polypeptide(L)'
;MKDFYGDEIKDIAARPQRYSRSVSLRAEHAADVAYNHGGTDSDSKDARYFSYQLGNTSADDMSDVFEGEQWQQQFPGRIATSVVSFQVTHPLVDNAGDILLEHQLRRDGERPLLLSHPINEQAKARTAALGFGDVGHSIMALDPTRHGDEWTKNSEGKWQRKDKPPLYLSTIDDGERNAHHASPARAPAHAPEWDDDLM
;
A
#
# COMPACT_ATOMS: atom_id res chain seq x y z
N MET A 1 -2.73 16.20 5.13
CA MET A 1 -1.42 15.59 5.44
C MET A 1 -0.67 16.07 6.68
N LYS A 2 -0.64 17.38 7.02
CA LYS A 2 0.06 17.85 8.24
C LYS A 2 -0.40 17.12 9.52
N ASP A 3 -1.66 16.70 9.56
CA ASP A 3 -2.23 15.93 10.68
C ASP A 3 -1.74 14.47 10.74
N PHE A 4 -1.18 13.93 9.64
CA PHE A 4 -0.50 12.62 9.67
C PHE A 4 0.71 12.65 10.59
N TYR A 5 1.40 13.80 10.67
CA TYR A 5 2.45 14.05 11.66
C TYR A 5 1.88 14.46 13.03
N GLY A 6 0.92 13.69 13.52
CA GLY A 6 0.33 13.83 14.85
C GLY A 6 1.22 13.31 15.96
N ASP A 7 0.75 13.46 17.20
CA ASP A 7 1.49 13.07 18.41
C ASP A 7 1.83 11.57 18.45
N GLU A 8 1.02 10.73 17.82
CA GLU A 8 1.27 9.29 17.71
C GLU A 8 2.56 8.98 16.92
N ILE A 9 2.72 9.54 15.72
CA ILE A 9 3.91 9.31 14.89
C ILE A 9 5.17 9.83 15.60
N LYS A 10 5.07 10.97 16.29
CA LYS A 10 6.16 11.51 17.12
C LYS A 10 6.51 10.58 18.29
N ASP A 11 5.52 10.01 18.97
CA ASP A 11 5.74 9.07 20.08
C ASP A 11 6.44 7.79 19.60
N ILE A 12 5.98 7.25 18.46
CA ILE A 12 6.58 6.05 17.86
C ILE A 12 8.02 6.33 17.43
N ALA A 13 8.29 7.47 16.80
CA ALA A 13 9.64 7.90 16.41
C ALA A 13 10.57 8.02 17.63
N ALA A 14 10.11 8.65 18.71
CA ALA A 14 10.93 8.94 19.89
C ALA A 14 11.22 7.73 20.80
N ARG A 15 10.53 6.58 20.61
CA ARG A 15 10.60 5.43 21.54
C ARG A 15 11.01 4.11 20.87
N PRO A 16 12.24 4.00 20.33
CA PRO A 16 12.74 2.77 19.73
C PRO A 16 12.83 1.60 20.73
N GLN A 17 12.90 1.85 22.04
CA GLN A 17 12.86 0.80 23.06
C GLN A 17 11.48 0.14 23.18
N ARG A 18 10.41 0.87 22.84
CA ARG A 18 9.02 0.39 22.90
C ARG A 18 8.58 -0.23 21.58
N TYR A 19 9.00 0.36 20.46
CA TYR A 19 8.49 -0.01 19.13
C TYR A 19 9.49 -0.73 18.24
N SER A 20 10.74 -0.91 18.67
CA SER A 20 11.91 -1.29 17.86
C SER A 20 12.46 -0.16 16.99
N ARG A 21 13.75 -0.25 16.68
CA ARG A 21 14.47 0.75 15.86
C ARG A 21 13.87 0.89 14.46
N SER A 22 13.45 -0.21 13.83
CA SER A 22 12.93 -0.17 12.46
C SER A 22 11.56 0.50 12.37
N VAL A 23 10.70 0.32 13.36
CA VAL A 23 9.40 1.01 13.45
C VAL A 23 9.60 2.50 13.71
N SER A 24 10.47 2.87 14.66
CA SER A 24 10.75 4.28 14.95
C SER A 24 11.36 5.01 13.76
N LEU A 25 12.29 4.37 13.04
CA LEU A 25 12.86 4.94 11.82
C LEU A 25 11.80 5.12 10.72
N ARG A 26 10.87 4.17 10.58
CA ARG A 26 9.71 4.35 9.66
C ARG A 26 8.84 5.52 10.07
N ALA A 27 8.65 5.76 11.37
CA ALA A 27 7.87 6.89 11.86
C ALA A 27 8.57 8.23 11.56
N GLU A 28 9.88 8.30 11.74
CA GLU A 28 10.69 9.47 11.34
C GLU A 28 10.59 9.74 9.84
N HIS A 29 10.74 8.71 9.00
CA HIS A 29 10.59 8.86 7.56
C HIS A 29 9.18 9.28 7.18
N ALA A 30 8.15 8.62 7.69
CA ALA A 30 6.77 8.95 7.37
C ALA A 30 6.42 10.42 7.76
N ALA A 31 6.98 10.90 8.88
CA ALA A 31 6.90 12.29 9.30
C ALA A 31 7.59 13.25 8.32
N ASP A 32 8.84 12.95 7.94
CA ASP A 32 9.62 13.75 7.00
C ASP A 32 8.91 13.89 5.64
N VAL A 33 8.38 12.78 5.12
CA VAL A 33 7.60 12.78 3.87
C VAL A 33 6.35 13.62 4.01
N ALA A 34 5.54 13.40 5.05
CA ALA A 34 4.30 14.13 5.25
C ALA A 34 4.51 15.63 5.46
N TYR A 35 5.63 16.02 6.09
CA TYR A 35 5.94 17.42 6.35
C TYR A 35 6.49 18.14 5.12
N ASN A 36 7.47 17.55 4.43
CA ASN A 36 8.16 18.18 3.31
C ASN A 36 7.40 18.06 1.98
N HIS A 37 6.60 17.01 1.82
CA HIS A 37 5.96 16.68 0.54
C HIS A 37 4.44 16.62 0.61
N GLY A 38 3.84 16.72 1.80
CA GLY A 38 2.40 16.58 2.00
C GLY A 38 1.55 17.84 1.86
N GLY A 39 2.10 18.91 1.28
CA GLY A 39 1.29 20.08 0.92
C GLY A 39 0.42 19.77 -0.28
N THR A 40 -0.87 20.09 -0.22
CA THR A 40 -1.82 19.87 -1.34
C THR A 40 -2.06 21.14 -2.16
N ASP A 41 -1.35 22.22 -1.84
CA ASP A 41 -1.55 23.54 -2.42
C ASP A 41 -1.12 23.61 -3.90
N SER A 42 -0.34 22.62 -4.35
CA SER A 42 0.17 22.46 -5.72
C SER A 42 -0.50 21.34 -6.50
N ASP A 43 -1.60 20.76 -6.01
CA ASP A 43 -2.13 19.54 -6.61
C ASP A 43 -2.99 19.86 -7.83
N SER A 44 -2.85 19.06 -8.89
CA SER A 44 -3.75 19.12 -10.04
C SER A 44 -5.19 18.80 -9.62
N LYS A 45 -6.17 19.35 -10.35
CA LYS A 45 -7.60 19.07 -10.17
C LYS A 45 -7.95 17.58 -10.34
N ASP A 46 -7.10 16.83 -11.03
CA ASP A 46 -7.28 15.39 -11.25
C ASP A 46 -6.63 14.52 -10.17
N ALA A 47 -5.95 15.12 -9.18
CA ALA A 47 -5.37 14.39 -8.05
C ALA A 47 -6.44 13.57 -7.32
N ARG A 48 -6.03 12.38 -6.86
CA ARG A 48 -6.88 11.43 -6.12
C ARG A 48 -6.13 10.98 -4.90
N TYR A 49 -6.83 11.02 -3.76
CA TYR A 49 -6.28 10.65 -2.47
C TYR A 49 -6.87 9.31 -2.04
N PHE A 50 -5.99 8.37 -1.68
CA PHE A 50 -6.40 7.07 -1.17
C PHE A 50 -5.85 6.89 0.23
N SER A 51 -6.74 6.58 1.17
CA SER A 51 -6.36 6.19 2.52
C SER A 51 -6.81 4.77 2.80
N TYR A 52 -5.99 4.04 3.55
CA TYR A 52 -6.34 2.74 4.11
C TYR A 52 -6.42 2.89 5.62
N GLN A 53 -7.64 2.83 6.19
CA GLN A 53 -7.84 3.03 7.62
C GLN A 53 -7.55 1.75 8.41
N LEU A 54 -6.57 1.86 9.31
CA LEU A 54 -6.41 1.01 10.50
C LEU A 54 -6.18 1.97 11.67
N GLY A 55 -7.27 2.56 12.19
CA GLY A 55 -7.23 3.71 13.11
C GLY A 55 -7.55 5.06 12.44
N ASN A 56 -7.27 6.17 13.13
CA ASN A 56 -7.83 7.52 12.88
C ASN A 56 -7.04 8.44 11.92
N THR A 57 -6.24 7.95 10.96
CA THR A 57 -5.41 8.87 10.13
C THR A 57 -5.27 8.45 8.66
N SER A 58 -5.15 9.45 7.77
CA SER A 58 -5.14 9.36 6.30
C SER A 58 -3.83 9.87 5.69
N ALA A 59 -3.49 9.38 4.49
CA ALA A 59 -2.34 9.81 3.67
C ALA A 59 -2.81 10.30 2.28
N ASP A 60 -2.03 11.20 1.68
CA ASP A 60 -2.35 11.98 0.47
C ASP A 60 -1.36 11.69 -0.70
N ASP A 61 -1.63 12.14 -1.94
CA ASP A 61 -0.78 11.96 -3.16
C ASP A 61 -0.86 13.19 -4.08
N MET A 62 0.25 13.53 -4.76
CA MET A 62 0.41 14.66 -5.70
C MET A 62 0.59 14.16 -7.15
N SER A 63 0.52 15.05 -8.16
CA SER A 63 0.75 14.69 -9.58
C SER A 63 1.67 15.62 -10.40
N ASP A 64 2.35 16.59 -9.78
CA ASP A 64 3.07 17.65 -10.51
C ASP A 64 4.57 17.38 -10.81
N VAL A 65 5.09 16.18 -10.52
CA VAL A 65 6.57 15.92 -10.55
C VAL A 65 7.08 15.31 -11.87
N PHE A 66 6.23 14.99 -12.84
CA PHE A 66 6.61 14.14 -13.98
C PHE A 66 6.76 14.92 -15.29
N GLU A 67 7.57 15.98 -15.26
CA GLU A 67 8.08 16.62 -16.47
C GLU A 67 9.26 15.81 -17.02
N GLY A 68 8.98 14.85 -17.90
CA GLY A 68 10.03 14.10 -18.57
C GLY A 68 9.49 12.99 -19.47
N GLU A 69 9.39 13.26 -20.77
CA GLU A 69 8.99 12.26 -21.78
C GLU A 69 10.01 11.11 -21.97
N GLN A 70 11.11 11.08 -21.21
CA GLN A 70 12.15 10.06 -21.39
C GLN A 70 11.66 8.63 -21.12
N TRP A 71 10.72 8.44 -20.20
CA TRP A 71 10.12 7.12 -19.96
C TRP A 71 9.39 6.60 -21.22
N GLN A 72 8.86 7.48 -22.07
CA GLN A 72 8.17 7.10 -23.31
C GLN A 72 9.10 6.37 -24.28
N GLN A 73 10.42 6.60 -24.21
CA GLN A 73 11.42 5.87 -25.00
C GLN A 73 11.46 4.39 -24.63
N GLN A 74 11.26 4.06 -23.35
CA GLN A 74 11.23 2.67 -22.86
C GLN A 74 9.84 2.03 -23.00
N PHE A 75 8.79 2.86 -23.10
CA PHE A 75 7.40 2.45 -23.25
C PHE A 75 6.75 3.09 -24.48
N PRO A 76 7.25 2.82 -25.70
CA PRO A 76 6.75 3.45 -26.92
C PRO A 76 5.27 3.10 -27.15
N GLY A 77 4.46 4.11 -27.44
CA GLY A 77 3.02 3.96 -27.68
C GLY A 77 2.19 3.67 -26.42
N ARG A 78 2.78 3.85 -25.22
CA ARG A 78 2.05 3.82 -23.95
C ARG A 78 1.77 5.24 -23.45
N ILE A 79 0.69 5.38 -22.72
CA ILE A 79 0.32 6.59 -21.98
C ILE A 79 0.36 6.18 -20.50
N ALA A 80 0.99 7.00 -19.66
CA ALA A 80 0.97 6.78 -18.22
C ALA A 80 -0.49 6.86 -17.73
N THR A 81 -0.95 5.82 -17.05
CA THR A 81 -2.33 5.75 -16.55
C THR A 81 -2.47 6.40 -15.18
N SER A 82 -1.42 6.31 -14.37
CA SER A 82 -1.34 6.90 -13.04
C SER A 82 0.08 7.28 -12.69
N VAL A 83 0.18 8.19 -11.74
CA VAL A 83 1.43 8.77 -11.25
C VAL A 83 1.36 8.76 -9.73
N VAL A 84 2.35 8.16 -9.08
CA VAL A 84 2.48 8.10 -7.63
C VAL A 84 3.60 9.04 -7.21
N SER A 85 3.28 10.19 -6.62
CA SER A 85 4.28 11.19 -6.24
C SER A 85 4.97 10.86 -4.93
N PHE A 86 4.24 10.36 -3.94
CA PHE A 86 4.84 9.77 -2.74
C PHE A 86 3.82 8.87 -2.04
N GLN A 87 4.32 8.08 -1.10
CA GLN A 87 3.48 7.21 -0.31
C GLN A 87 3.86 7.32 1.15
N VAL A 88 2.86 7.60 1.97
CA VAL A 88 3.00 7.62 3.43
C VAL A 88 2.15 6.50 4.02
N THR A 89 2.79 5.67 4.84
CA THR A 89 2.15 4.54 5.52
C THR A 89 2.37 4.67 7.02
N HIS A 90 1.39 4.21 7.80
CA HIS A 90 1.55 4.16 9.24
C HIS A 90 2.76 3.26 9.60
N PRO A 91 3.65 3.65 10.51
CA PRO A 91 4.89 2.92 10.81
C PRO A 91 4.69 1.53 11.41
N LEU A 92 3.46 1.18 11.78
CA LEU A 92 3.08 -0.17 12.24
C LEU A 92 2.57 -1.07 11.11
N VAL A 93 2.45 -0.56 9.88
CA VAL A 93 1.84 -1.27 8.75
C VAL A 93 2.76 -1.19 7.53
N ASP A 94 3.48 -2.27 7.23
CA ASP A 94 4.43 -2.31 6.11
C ASP A 94 3.79 -2.42 4.73
N ASN A 95 2.58 -2.99 4.64
CA ASN A 95 1.98 -3.40 3.38
C ASN A 95 0.85 -2.48 2.88
N ALA A 96 0.41 -1.50 3.68
CA ALA A 96 -0.69 -0.60 3.29
C ALA A 96 -0.41 0.09 1.96
N GLY A 97 0.85 0.47 1.75
CA GLY A 97 1.25 1.11 0.53
C GLY A 97 1.16 0.21 -0.70
N ASP A 98 1.45 -1.08 -0.53
CA ASP A 98 1.34 -2.04 -1.63
C ASP A 98 -0.12 -2.31 -1.96
N ILE A 99 -0.99 -2.38 -0.94
CA ILE A 99 -2.44 -2.53 -1.12
C ILE A 99 -2.99 -1.38 -1.98
N LEU A 100 -2.57 -0.15 -1.70
CA LEU A 100 -3.00 1.03 -2.45
C LEU A 100 -2.49 1.01 -3.89
N LEU A 101 -1.24 0.58 -4.11
CA LEU A 101 -0.71 0.37 -5.46
C LEU A 101 -1.53 -0.67 -6.24
N GLU A 102 -1.81 -1.82 -5.62
CA GLU A 102 -2.64 -2.86 -6.25
C GLU A 102 -4.03 -2.31 -6.57
N HIS A 103 -4.64 -1.54 -5.66
CA HIS A 103 -5.92 -0.88 -5.91
C HIS A 103 -5.86 0.05 -7.12
N GLN A 104 -4.80 0.85 -7.27
CA GLN A 104 -4.62 1.72 -8.44
C GLN A 104 -4.51 0.91 -9.74
N LEU A 105 -3.71 -0.16 -9.76
CA LEU A 105 -3.58 -1.02 -10.93
C LEU A 105 -4.93 -1.62 -11.36
N ARG A 106 -5.77 -2.01 -10.41
CA ARG A 106 -7.12 -2.52 -10.71
C ARG A 106 -8.03 -1.46 -11.33
N ARG A 107 -7.85 -0.18 -10.97
CA ARG A 107 -8.59 0.95 -11.57
C ARG A 107 -8.07 1.30 -12.96
N ASP A 108 -6.77 1.24 -13.16
CA ASP A 108 -6.10 1.55 -14.44
C ASP A 108 -6.39 0.51 -15.53
N GLY A 109 -6.90 -0.67 -15.15
CA GLY A 109 -7.53 -1.61 -16.06
C GLY A 109 -6.54 -2.46 -16.83
N GLU A 110 -6.74 -2.60 -18.14
CA GLU A 110 -6.09 -3.64 -18.94
C GLU A 110 -4.60 -3.40 -19.23
N ARG A 111 -4.20 -2.14 -19.43
CA ARG A 111 -2.83 -1.78 -19.85
C ARG A 111 -2.24 -0.67 -18.98
N PRO A 112 -2.22 -0.84 -17.65
CA PRO A 112 -1.71 0.19 -16.74
C PRO A 112 -0.24 0.48 -17.04
N LEU A 113 0.15 1.74 -16.83
CA LEU A 113 1.53 2.17 -16.78
C LEU A 113 1.65 3.20 -15.67
N LEU A 114 2.22 2.78 -14.54
CA LEU A 114 2.36 3.63 -13.36
C LEU A 114 3.74 4.25 -13.36
N LEU A 115 3.81 5.54 -13.10
CA LEU A 115 5.07 6.22 -12.81
C LEU A 115 5.15 6.48 -11.30
N SER A 116 6.34 6.39 -10.75
CA SER A 116 6.63 6.73 -9.35
C SER A 116 7.88 7.58 -9.27
N HIS A 117 7.89 8.54 -8.34
CA HIS A 117 9.07 9.34 -8.02
C HIS A 117 9.47 9.06 -6.57
N PRO A 118 10.24 7.99 -6.31
CA PRO A 118 10.61 7.65 -4.94
C PRO A 118 11.51 8.74 -4.38
N ILE A 119 11.05 9.38 -3.32
CA ILE A 119 11.70 10.53 -2.67
C ILE A 119 12.92 10.18 -1.83
N ASN A 120 13.19 8.89 -1.58
CA ASN A 120 14.39 8.40 -0.88
C ASN A 120 14.75 6.96 -1.28
N GLU A 121 15.94 6.50 -0.90
CA GLU A 121 16.46 5.16 -1.23
C GLU A 121 15.59 4.02 -0.69
N GLN A 122 14.96 4.18 0.48
CA GLN A 122 14.07 3.16 1.03
C GLN A 122 12.80 3.03 0.19
N ALA A 123 12.21 4.16 -0.23
CA ALA A 123 11.09 4.19 -1.16
C ALA A 123 11.50 3.59 -2.51
N LYS A 124 12.68 3.94 -3.03
CA LYS A 124 13.22 3.39 -4.28
C LYS A 124 13.35 1.86 -4.23
N ALA A 125 13.95 1.33 -3.16
CA ALA A 125 14.11 -0.11 -2.96
C ALA A 125 12.76 -0.84 -2.85
N ARG A 126 11.79 -0.24 -2.13
CA ARG A 126 10.44 -0.81 -1.99
C ARG A 126 9.68 -0.81 -3.32
N THR A 127 9.74 0.28 -4.07
CA THR A 127 9.16 0.41 -5.41
C THR A 127 9.78 -0.58 -6.39
N ALA A 128 11.11 -0.77 -6.35
CA ALA A 128 11.80 -1.80 -7.14
C ALA A 128 11.34 -3.22 -6.80
N ALA A 129 11.10 -3.54 -5.52
CA ALA A 129 10.60 -4.84 -5.08
C ALA A 129 9.16 -5.14 -5.53
N LEU A 130 8.45 -4.14 -6.08
CA LEU A 130 7.12 -4.26 -6.68
C LEU A 130 7.17 -4.29 -8.22
N GLY A 131 8.36 -4.37 -8.81
CA GLY A 131 8.56 -4.51 -10.25
C GLY A 131 8.75 -3.21 -11.01
N PHE A 132 8.90 -2.08 -10.31
CA PHE A 132 9.20 -0.83 -11.00
C PHE A 132 10.65 -0.84 -11.51
N GLY A 133 10.85 -0.45 -12.77
CA GLY A 133 12.16 -0.22 -13.38
C GLY A 133 12.53 1.25 -13.38
N ASP A 134 13.81 1.57 -13.20
CA ASP A 134 14.33 2.95 -13.33
C ASP A 134 14.24 3.42 -14.79
N VAL A 135 13.60 4.57 -15.01
CA VAL A 135 13.41 5.16 -16.35
C VAL A 135 14.09 6.53 -16.50
N GLY A 136 14.97 6.90 -15.56
CA GLY A 136 15.71 8.16 -15.55
C GLY A 136 15.05 9.26 -14.71
N HIS A 137 15.83 10.29 -14.36
CA HIS A 137 15.40 11.46 -13.55
C HIS A 137 14.70 11.09 -12.23
N SER A 138 15.17 10.02 -11.58
CA SER A 138 14.55 9.48 -10.36
C SER A 138 13.09 9.07 -10.54
N ILE A 139 12.65 8.84 -11.78
CA ILE A 139 11.36 8.27 -12.12
C ILE A 139 11.54 6.77 -12.28
N MET A 140 10.62 6.01 -11.72
CA MET A 140 10.49 4.58 -11.95
C MET A 140 9.15 4.29 -12.61
N ALA A 141 9.08 3.26 -13.45
CA ALA A 141 7.87 2.87 -14.15
C ALA A 141 7.51 1.41 -13.91
N LEU A 142 6.22 1.12 -13.72
CA LEU A 142 5.67 -0.22 -13.62
C LEU A 142 4.68 -0.46 -14.77
N ASP A 143 4.96 -1.49 -15.55
CA ASP A 143 4.03 -2.08 -16.53
C ASP A 143 3.82 -3.55 -16.17
N PRO A 144 2.79 -3.92 -15.40
CA PRO A 144 2.61 -5.29 -14.91
C PRO A 144 2.46 -6.32 -16.05
N THR A 145 2.17 -5.88 -17.29
CA THR A 145 2.16 -6.76 -18.46
C THR A 145 3.55 -7.27 -18.86
N ARG A 146 4.62 -6.58 -18.41
CA ARG A 146 6.03 -6.98 -18.61
C ARG A 146 6.62 -7.77 -17.43
N HIS A 147 5.92 -7.82 -16.30
CA HIS A 147 6.37 -8.42 -15.03
C HIS A 147 5.47 -9.59 -14.61
N GLY A 148 5.31 -10.61 -15.48
CA GLY A 148 4.44 -11.77 -15.24
C GLY A 148 4.92 -12.76 -14.17
N ASP A 149 6.14 -12.56 -13.69
CA ASP A 149 6.72 -13.21 -12.51
C ASP A 149 6.18 -12.62 -11.20
N GLU A 150 5.91 -11.32 -11.15
CA GLU A 150 5.44 -10.61 -9.95
C GLU A 150 3.94 -10.30 -9.98
N TRP A 151 3.37 -10.09 -11.16
CA TRP A 151 1.99 -9.63 -11.35
C TRP A 151 1.15 -10.63 -12.15
N THR A 152 -0.11 -10.76 -11.75
CA THR A 152 -1.11 -11.60 -12.41
C THR A 152 -2.47 -10.92 -12.39
N LYS A 153 -3.44 -11.50 -13.09
CA LYS A 153 -4.86 -11.17 -12.94
C LYS A 153 -5.55 -12.22 -12.06
N ASN A 154 -6.42 -11.77 -11.16
CA ASN A 154 -7.28 -12.63 -10.36
C ASN A 154 -8.46 -13.15 -11.18
N SER A 155 -9.36 -13.91 -10.55
CA SER A 155 -10.57 -14.45 -11.20
C SER A 155 -11.54 -13.38 -11.73
N GLU A 156 -11.46 -12.15 -11.22
CA GLU A 156 -12.23 -11.00 -11.71
C GLU A 156 -11.53 -10.26 -12.87
N GLY A 157 -10.40 -10.77 -13.35
CA GLY A 157 -9.60 -10.12 -14.39
C GLY A 157 -8.83 -8.89 -13.92
N LYS A 158 -8.75 -8.65 -12.61
CA LYS A 158 -8.12 -7.47 -12.00
C LYS A 158 -6.68 -7.78 -11.58
N TRP A 159 -5.78 -6.80 -11.70
CA TRP A 159 -4.38 -6.94 -11.31
C TRP A 159 -4.20 -7.27 -9.82
N GLN A 160 -3.24 -8.15 -9.55
CA GLN A 160 -2.88 -8.63 -8.23
C GLN A 160 -1.44 -9.13 -8.24
N ARG A 161 -0.73 -8.99 -7.11
CA ARG A 161 0.58 -9.66 -6.95
C ARG A 161 0.43 -11.18 -6.86
N LYS A 162 1.35 -11.89 -7.50
CA LYS A 162 1.30 -13.35 -7.68
C LYS A 162 1.45 -14.14 -6.37
N ASP A 163 2.11 -13.56 -5.37
CA ASP A 163 2.30 -14.15 -4.04
C ASP A 163 1.08 -13.99 -3.12
N LYS A 164 0.03 -13.28 -3.56
CA LYS A 164 -1.17 -13.04 -2.75
C LYS A 164 -2.26 -14.09 -2.97
N PRO A 165 -3.04 -14.42 -1.92
CA PRO A 165 -4.16 -15.33 -2.04
C PRO A 165 -5.19 -14.86 -3.10
N PRO A 166 -5.89 -15.77 -3.80
CA PRO A 166 -6.85 -15.39 -4.85
C PRO A 166 -7.96 -14.43 -4.41
N LEU A 167 -8.37 -14.48 -3.13
CA LEU A 167 -9.40 -13.63 -2.54
C LEU A 167 -8.85 -12.32 -1.93
N TYR A 168 -7.55 -12.06 -2.08
CA TYR A 168 -6.98 -10.83 -1.54
C TYR A 168 -7.51 -9.61 -2.29
N LEU A 169 -8.13 -8.71 -1.52
CA LEU A 169 -8.89 -7.55 -2.00
C LEU A 169 -10.07 -7.91 -2.92
N SER A 170 -10.59 -9.15 -2.92
CA SER A 170 -11.85 -9.45 -3.61
C SER A 170 -12.98 -8.70 -2.91
N THR A 171 -13.90 -8.13 -3.69
CA THR A 171 -15.14 -7.61 -3.11
C THR A 171 -15.92 -8.78 -2.54
N ILE A 172 -16.27 -8.74 -1.26
CA ILE A 172 -17.32 -9.62 -0.74
C ILE A 172 -18.57 -9.20 -1.50
N ASP A 173 -19.16 -10.13 -2.25
CA ASP A 173 -20.44 -9.88 -2.92
C ASP A 173 -21.43 -9.41 -1.84
N ASP A 174 -22.09 -8.26 -2.03
CA ASP A 174 -23.06 -7.67 -1.10
C ASP A 174 -24.38 -8.50 -1.07
N GLY A 175 -24.26 -9.83 -1.13
CA GLY A 175 -25.34 -10.81 -1.15
C GLY A 175 -25.75 -11.37 0.22
N GLU A 176 -25.10 -10.95 1.32
CA GLU A 176 -25.48 -11.39 2.68
C GLU A 176 -25.43 -10.24 3.71
N ARG A 177 -26.20 -9.17 3.48
CA ARG A 177 -26.71 -8.32 4.58
C ARG A 177 -28.00 -8.87 5.22
N ASN A 178 -28.31 -10.14 4.99
CA ASN A 178 -29.43 -10.81 5.64
C ASN A 178 -29.17 -12.32 5.81
N ALA A 179 -28.13 -12.66 6.55
CA ALA A 179 -28.04 -13.94 7.21
C ALA A 179 -27.65 -13.67 8.66
N HIS A 180 -28.58 -14.03 9.55
CA HIS A 180 -28.48 -13.99 10.99
C HIS A 180 -27.06 -14.26 11.51
N HIS A 181 -26.68 -13.54 12.57
CA HIS A 181 -25.65 -13.95 13.52
C HIS A 181 -25.87 -15.41 13.96
N ALA A 182 -25.39 -16.37 13.18
CA ALA A 182 -25.08 -17.70 13.64
C ALA A 182 -23.70 -17.58 14.25
N SER A 183 -23.68 -17.32 15.56
CA SER A 183 -22.50 -17.54 16.39
C SER A 183 -21.90 -18.89 16.01
N PRO A 184 -20.57 -19.03 15.82
CA PRO A 184 -19.98 -20.35 15.71
C PRO A 184 -20.39 -21.13 16.97
N ALA A 185 -21.09 -22.25 16.75
CA ALA A 185 -21.47 -23.15 17.82
C ALA A 185 -20.22 -23.46 18.63
N ARG A 186 -20.27 -23.06 19.90
CA ARG A 186 -19.26 -23.35 20.91
C ARG A 186 -18.94 -24.84 20.81
N ALA A 187 -17.70 -25.17 20.44
CA ALA A 187 -17.20 -26.53 20.55
C ALA A 187 -17.52 -27.04 21.96
N PRO A 188 -18.03 -28.27 22.13
CA PRO A 188 -18.32 -28.78 23.46
C PRO A 188 -17.03 -28.72 24.28
N ALA A 189 -17.13 -28.07 25.43
CA ALA A 189 -16.05 -27.99 26.38
C ALA A 189 -15.73 -29.42 26.82
N HIS A 190 -14.67 -30.02 26.27
CA HIS A 190 -13.98 -31.10 26.95
C HIS A 190 -13.33 -30.49 28.18
N ALA A 191 -13.98 -30.70 29.33
CA ALA A 191 -13.35 -30.51 30.62
C ALA A 191 -12.14 -31.46 30.69
N PRO A 192 -10.98 -31.00 31.20
CA PRO A 192 -9.94 -31.93 31.60
C PRO A 192 -10.45 -32.69 32.83
N GLU A 193 -10.73 -33.98 32.61
CA GLU A 193 -10.90 -34.97 33.67
C GLU A 193 -9.55 -35.08 34.38
N TRP A 194 -9.52 -34.60 35.62
CA TRP A 194 -8.41 -34.88 36.53
C TRP A 194 -8.65 -36.30 37.03
N ASP A 195 -7.87 -37.26 36.54
CA ASP A 195 -7.76 -38.58 37.16
C ASP A 195 -7.02 -38.41 38.50
N ASP A 196 -7.79 -38.29 39.57
CA ASP A 196 -7.39 -38.77 40.88
C ASP A 196 -7.50 -40.31 40.87
N ASP A 197 -6.36 -41.02 40.84
CA ASP A 197 -6.10 -42.13 41.77
C ASP A 197 -4.70 -42.78 41.56
N LEU A 198 -3.83 -42.49 42.54
CA LEU A 198 -3.01 -43.42 43.32
C LEU A 198 -2.33 -44.64 42.64
N MET A 199 -0.99 -44.61 42.62
CA MET A 199 -0.13 -45.57 43.36
C MET A 199 1.25 -44.97 43.65
#